data_AF-A0A8K0XHI6-F1
#
_entry.id   AF-A0A8K0XHI6-F1
#
_cell.length_a   1.000
_cell.length_b   1.000
_cell.length_c   1.000
_cell.angle_alpha   90.00
_cell.angle_beta   90.00
_cell.angle_gamma   90.00
#
_symmetry.space_group_name_H-M   'P 1'
#
loop_
_entity.id
_entity.type
_entity.pdbx_description
1 polymer ?
#
loop_
_entity_poly.entity_id
_entity_poly.type
_entity_poly.pdbx_seq_one_letter_code
_entity_poly.pdbx_strand_id
1 'polypeptide(L)'
;MVVGSKTVTSSAAPQSKASKAPASKAAKAPASTAPSSATQSKASRSGKVAEGAAAEQKKRKKARKETYSSYIYKVLKQVHPDTGISNKGMAVLNSFVNDLFERIANEASKLATYTKRSTISSREIQTAVRLILPGELAKHAISEGTKSVTKFSAGR
;
A
#
# COMPACT_ATOMS: atom_id res chain seq x y z
N MET A 1 -5.65 57.57 -15.57
CA MET A 1 -5.90 58.54 -14.49
C MET A 1 -6.59 57.78 -13.36
N VAL A 2 -5.84 57.10 -12.49
CA VAL A 2 -5.36 57.59 -11.18
C VAL A 2 -6.52 58.04 -10.30
N VAL A 3 -6.96 57.18 -9.38
CA VAL A 3 -6.89 57.46 -7.92
C VAL A 3 -6.66 56.13 -7.21
N GLY A 4 -5.54 56.04 -6.50
CA GLY A 4 -5.27 54.98 -5.54
C GLY A 4 -5.56 55.46 -4.11
N SER A 5 -5.91 54.51 -3.24
CA SER A 5 -5.74 54.65 -1.79
C SER A 5 -5.18 53.33 -1.25
N LYS A 6 -3.89 53.37 -0.92
CA LYS A 6 -3.22 52.55 0.11
C LYS A 6 -3.83 52.96 1.47
N THR A 7 -4.04 52.12 2.48
CA THR A 7 -3.15 51.42 3.43
C THR A 7 -4.12 50.79 4.47
N VAL A 8 -3.88 49.70 5.22
CA VAL A 8 -2.98 49.54 6.38
C VAL A 8 -3.05 48.05 6.82
N THR A 9 -1.91 47.57 7.28
CA THR A 9 -1.51 46.28 7.87
C THR A 9 -2.04 45.96 9.28
N SER A 10 -2.22 44.67 9.63
CA SER A 10 -1.72 43.98 10.86
C SER A 10 -2.26 42.53 10.88
N SER A 11 -1.48 41.45 10.79
CA SER A 11 -0.55 40.86 11.79
C SER A 11 -1.15 40.67 13.19
N ALA A 12 -1.39 39.40 13.60
CA ALA A 12 -1.02 38.83 14.91
C ALA A 12 -1.82 37.55 15.29
N ALA A 13 -1.18 36.39 15.13
CA ALA A 13 -0.99 35.43 16.23
C ALA A 13 0.51 35.52 16.62
N PRO A 14 1.03 35.07 17.78
CA PRO A 14 0.53 34.03 18.70
C PRO A 14 0.82 34.30 20.21
N GLN A 15 0.72 33.23 21.05
CA GLN A 15 1.32 33.02 22.40
C GLN A 15 0.48 33.45 23.62
N SER A 16 0.50 32.80 24.80
CA SER A 16 1.04 31.52 25.32
C SER A 16 0.71 31.44 26.84
N LYS A 17 0.98 30.27 27.44
CA LYS A 17 1.16 29.94 28.88
C LYS A 17 -0.06 29.38 29.61
N ALA A 18 0.05 28.45 30.56
CA ALA A 18 1.05 27.46 30.98
C ALA A 18 0.51 26.91 32.31
N SER A 19 0.46 25.58 32.50
CA SER A 19 0.44 24.88 33.81
C SER A 19 -0.12 23.47 33.59
N LYS A 20 0.37 22.35 34.15
CA LYS A 20 1.43 22.06 35.14
C LYS A 20 1.42 20.53 35.28
N ALA A 21 2.54 19.85 35.03
CA ALA A 21 2.86 18.58 35.70
C ALA A 21 3.45 18.92 37.08
N PRO A 22 3.29 18.08 38.14
CA PRO A 22 4.22 16.96 38.39
C PRO A 22 3.52 15.71 39.03
N ALA A 23 3.88 14.47 38.65
CA ALA A 23 4.90 13.56 39.22
C ALA A 23 4.49 12.75 40.49
N SER A 24 4.57 11.41 40.39
CA SER A 24 5.04 10.46 41.43
C SER A 24 5.04 9.04 40.81
N LYS A 25 6.16 8.40 40.46
CA LYS A 25 7.12 7.63 41.29
C LYS A 25 6.46 6.76 42.37
N ALA A 26 6.50 5.43 42.16
CA ALA A 26 6.58 4.46 43.24
C ALA A 26 7.27 3.18 42.74
N ALA A 27 8.38 2.84 43.39
CA ALA A 27 9.16 1.62 43.19
C ALA A 27 9.11 0.81 44.48
N LYS A 28 9.14 -0.52 44.30
CA LYS A 28 9.77 -1.56 45.15
C LYS A 28 9.06 -2.02 46.46
N ALA A 29 9.05 -3.35 46.57
CA ALA A 29 8.52 -4.29 47.59
C ALA A 29 9.02 -4.07 49.04
N PRO A 30 8.54 -4.81 50.11
CA PRO A 30 8.83 -6.25 50.33
C PRO A 30 7.84 -7.10 51.21
N ALA A 31 8.17 -8.41 51.35
CA ALA A 31 7.91 -9.38 52.46
C ALA A 31 6.50 -10.03 52.57
N SER A 32 6.25 -11.27 53.03
CA SER A 32 7.01 -12.48 53.46
C SER A 32 6.01 -13.61 53.84
N THR A 33 6.48 -14.84 54.16
CA THR A 33 5.83 -16.03 54.79
C THR A 33 5.14 -17.02 53.84
N ALA A 34 5.23 -18.37 53.93
CA ALA A 34 5.97 -19.36 54.74
C ALA A 34 5.92 -20.73 54.00
N PRO A 35 6.74 -21.75 54.37
CA PRO A 35 6.93 -23.00 53.60
C PRO A 35 6.18 -24.21 54.18
N SER A 36 5.78 -25.15 53.32
CA SER A 36 5.41 -26.55 53.62
C SER A 36 5.13 -27.21 52.25
N SER A 37 5.43 -28.46 51.95
CA SER A 37 5.91 -29.62 52.70
C SER A 37 6.33 -30.68 51.68
N ALA A 38 7.37 -31.44 52.00
CA ALA A 38 7.59 -32.85 51.64
C ALA A 38 7.24 -33.30 50.21
N THR A 39 8.26 -33.51 49.37
CA THR A 39 8.15 -34.44 48.24
C THR A 39 9.15 -35.58 48.43
N GLN A 40 8.54 -36.76 48.48
CA GLN A 40 9.12 -38.07 48.67
C GLN A 40 10.04 -38.45 47.52
N SER A 41 11.16 -39.04 47.90
CA SER A 41 12.03 -39.83 47.05
C SER A 41 11.35 -41.14 46.65
N LYS A 42 11.23 -41.40 45.34
CA LYS A 42 11.19 -42.77 44.83
C LYS A 42 11.72 -42.86 43.40
N ALA A 43 12.64 -43.81 43.26
CA ALA A 43 13.40 -44.18 42.10
C ALA A 43 12.57 -44.51 40.85
N SER A 44 13.15 -44.32 39.66
CA SER A 44 13.41 -45.44 38.74
C SER A 44 14.14 -44.97 37.47
N ARG A 45 15.26 -45.64 37.19
CA ARG A 45 15.87 -45.70 35.85
C ARG A 45 14.90 -46.39 34.91
N SER A 46 14.71 -45.85 33.71
CA SER A 46 14.48 -46.63 32.48
C SER A 46 14.61 -45.72 31.27
N GLY A 47 15.49 -46.11 30.34
CA GLY A 47 15.73 -45.40 29.10
C GLY A 47 14.61 -45.62 28.08
N LYS A 48 14.48 -44.69 27.14
CA LYS A 48 14.06 -44.97 25.77
C LYS A 48 14.45 -43.85 24.82
N VAL A 49 15.12 -44.27 23.77
CA VAL A 49 15.41 -43.63 22.48
C VAL A 49 14.32 -42.68 21.95
N ALA A 50 14.73 -41.53 21.41
CA ALA A 50 14.21 -40.96 20.15
C ALA A 50 15.02 -39.69 19.77
N GLU A 51 15.92 -39.86 18.82
CA GLU A 51 16.05 -39.00 17.63
C GLU A 51 16.07 -37.48 17.83
N GLY A 52 17.29 -36.96 18.05
CA GLY A 52 17.59 -35.55 17.83
C GLY A 52 17.62 -35.23 16.34
N ALA A 53 16.44 -35.10 15.72
CA ALA A 53 16.32 -34.37 14.47
C ALA A 53 16.36 -32.87 14.80
N ALA A 54 17.56 -32.29 14.75
CA ALA A 54 17.75 -30.85 14.80
C ALA A 54 16.85 -30.22 13.73
N ALA A 55 15.83 -29.49 14.19
CA ALA A 55 14.83 -28.85 13.35
C ALA A 55 15.52 -27.94 12.33
N GLU A 56 15.60 -28.41 11.09
CA GLU A 56 15.93 -27.61 9.93
C GLU A 56 14.91 -26.47 9.87
N GLN A 57 15.38 -25.24 10.15
CA GLN A 57 14.59 -24.03 10.04
C GLN A 57 14.20 -23.83 8.57
N LYS A 58 13.09 -24.45 8.17
CA LYS A 58 12.46 -24.26 6.88
C LYS A 58 11.99 -22.81 6.83
N LYS A 59 12.84 -21.92 6.29
CA LYS A 59 12.52 -20.51 6.01
C LYS A 59 11.16 -20.48 5.30
N ARG A 60 10.12 -20.03 6.02
CA ARG A 60 8.79 -19.80 5.43
C ARG A 60 8.97 -18.83 4.27
N LYS A 61 8.80 -19.33 3.04
CA LYS A 61 8.82 -18.51 1.84
C LYS A 61 7.66 -17.53 1.96
N LYS A 62 7.97 -16.23 2.02
CA LYS A 62 6.95 -15.18 2.04
C LYS A 62 6.16 -15.26 0.74
N ALA A 63 4.83 -15.33 0.84
CA ALA A 63 3.98 -15.29 -0.34
C ALA A 63 4.28 -14.01 -1.14
N ARG A 64 4.51 -14.17 -2.44
CA ARG A 64 4.78 -13.03 -3.34
C ARG A 64 3.49 -12.22 -3.46
N LYS A 65 3.49 -11.02 -2.90
CA LYS A 65 2.42 -10.05 -3.15
C LYS A 65 2.69 -9.40 -4.50
N GLU A 66 1.84 -9.67 -5.48
CA GLU A 66 1.91 -8.97 -6.76
C GLU A 66 1.50 -7.52 -6.55
N THR A 67 2.38 -6.59 -6.95
CA THR A 67 2.16 -5.15 -6.81
C THR A 67 2.73 -4.45 -8.04
N TYR A 68 2.23 -3.25 -8.33
CA TYR A 68 2.70 -2.43 -9.45
C TYR A 68 3.94 -1.60 -9.12
N SER A 69 4.53 -1.79 -7.92
CA SER A 69 5.57 -0.91 -7.36
C SER A 69 6.78 -0.72 -8.27
N SER A 70 7.25 -1.80 -8.92
CA SER A 70 8.40 -1.73 -9.84
C SER A 70 8.09 -0.93 -11.10
N TYR A 71 6.87 -1.04 -11.64
CA TYR A 71 6.44 -0.31 -12.83
C TYR A 71 6.21 1.16 -12.53
N ILE A 72 5.58 1.46 -11.40
CA ILE A 72 5.39 2.84 -10.92
C ILE A 72 6.74 3.54 -10.80
N TYR A 73 7.75 2.86 -10.24
CA TYR A 73 9.09 3.42 -10.13
C TYR A 73 9.77 3.64 -11.49
N LYS A 74 9.60 2.70 -12.43
CA LYS A 74 10.11 2.85 -13.81
C LYS A 74 9.51 4.08 -14.51
N VAL A 75 8.19 4.27 -14.40
CA VAL A 75 7.50 5.44 -14.97
C VAL A 75 7.97 6.72 -14.27
N LEU A 76 8.10 6.72 -12.94
CA LEU A 76 8.61 7.88 -12.20
C LEU A 76 9.98 8.32 -12.70
N LYS A 77 10.91 7.39 -12.93
CA LYS A 77 12.26 7.73 -13.43
C LYS A 77 12.30 8.17 -14.88
N GLN A 78 11.30 7.81 -15.69
CA GLN A 78 11.16 8.34 -17.05
C GLN A 78 10.75 9.82 -17.05
N VAL A 79 9.92 10.25 -16.10
CA VAL A 79 9.45 11.65 -16.01
C VAL A 79 10.31 12.53 -15.11
N HIS A 80 10.85 11.99 -14.02
CA HIS A 80 11.66 12.70 -13.03
C HIS A 80 12.82 11.83 -12.51
N PRO A 81 13.98 11.82 -13.20
CA PRO A 81 15.13 10.97 -12.87
C PRO A 81 15.67 11.17 -11.45
N ASP A 82 15.65 12.39 -10.91
CA ASP A 82 16.26 12.72 -9.62
C ASP A 82 15.27 12.69 -8.44
N THR A 83 13.99 12.44 -8.70
CA THR A 83 12.95 12.41 -7.66
C THR A 83 12.75 10.99 -7.13
N GLY A 84 12.51 10.88 -5.81
CA GLY A 84 12.12 9.64 -5.14
C GLY A 84 10.65 9.67 -4.71
N ILE A 85 10.09 8.50 -4.40
CA ILE A 85 8.74 8.35 -3.85
C ILE A 85 8.79 7.62 -2.50
N SER A 86 8.01 8.10 -1.53
CA SER A 86 7.92 7.47 -0.21
C SER A 86 7.16 6.16 -0.26
N ASN A 87 7.36 5.28 0.72
CA ASN A 87 6.61 4.01 0.83
C ASN A 87 5.09 4.22 0.93
N LYS A 88 4.66 5.28 1.61
CA LYS A 88 3.23 5.65 1.70
C LYS A 88 2.70 6.12 0.35
N GLY A 89 3.46 6.95 -0.37
CA GLY A 89 3.10 7.38 -1.73
C GLY A 89 3.01 6.19 -2.71
N MET A 90 3.95 5.25 -2.60
CA MET A 90 3.92 4.02 -3.40
C MET A 90 2.67 3.17 -3.12
N ALA A 91 2.26 3.05 -1.86
CA ALA A 91 1.04 2.33 -1.50
C ALA A 91 -0.22 2.97 -2.10
N VAL A 92 -0.31 4.31 -2.05
CA VAL A 92 -1.43 5.06 -2.66
C VAL A 92 -1.47 4.84 -4.18
N LEU A 93 -0.33 4.95 -4.87
CA LEU A 93 -0.28 4.73 -6.32
C LEU A 93 -0.61 3.29 -6.71
N ASN A 94 -0.16 2.30 -5.93
CA ASN A 94 -0.53 0.92 -6.17
C ASN A 94 -2.04 0.70 -6.03
N SER A 95 -2.68 1.29 -5.01
CA SER A 95 -4.15 1.25 -4.87
C SER A 95 -4.86 1.99 -6.01
N PHE A 96 -4.35 3.14 -6.43
CA PHE A 96 -4.90 3.90 -7.56
C PHE A 96 -4.92 3.07 -8.86
N VAL A 97 -3.83 2.36 -9.17
CA VAL A 97 -3.78 1.49 -10.36
C VAL A 97 -4.81 0.37 -10.27
N ASN A 98 -4.99 -0.24 -9.09
CA ASN A 98 -6.01 -1.28 -8.90
C ASN A 98 -7.43 -0.73 -9.06
N ASP A 99 -7.74 0.41 -8.43
CA ASP A 99 -9.06 1.06 -8.55
C ASP A 99 -9.39 1.39 -10.01
N LEU A 100 -8.43 1.96 -10.75
CA LEU A 100 -8.63 2.27 -12.16
C LEU A 100 -8.78 0.99 -13.02
N PHE A 101 -7.98 -0.04 -12.75
CA PHE A 101 -8.06 -1.32 -13.44
C PHE A 101 -9.43 -1.98 -13.24
N GLU A 102 -9.91 -2.07 -12.00
CA GLU A 102 -11.21 -2.66 -11.68
C GLU A 102 -12.34 -1.86 -12.33
N ARG A 103 -12.29 -0.52 -12.30
CA ARG A 103 -13.30 0.32 -12.97
C ARG A 103 -13.36 0.06 -14.47
N ILE A 104 -12.22 0.01 -15.15
CA ILE A 104 -12.17 -0.24 -16.60
C ILE A 104 -12.61 -1.67 -16.91
N ALA A 105 -12.14 -2.66 -16.16
CA ALA A 105 -12.47 -4.08 -16.38
C ALA A 105 -13.97 -4.34 -16.18
N ASN A 106 -14.56 -3.77 -15.14
CA ASN A 106 -15.99 -3.89 -14.87
C ASN A 106 -16.82 -3.27 -15.99
N GLU A 107 -16.46 -2.08 -16.46
CA GLU A 107 -17.19 -1.42 -17.53
C GLU A 107 -17.02 -2.14 -18.88
N ALA A 108 -15.81 -2.64 -19.19
CA ALA A 108 -15.56 -3.46 -20.36
C ALA A 108 -16.33 -4.79 -20.34
N SER A 109 -16.44 -5.41 -19.16
CA SER A 109 -17.24 -6.62 -18.96
C SER A 109 -18.73 -6.37 -19.26
N LYS A 110 -19.30 -5.28 -18.73
CA LYS A 110 -20.68 -4.87 -19.05
C LYS A 110 -20.87 -4.66 -20.57
N LEU A 111 -19.94 -3.97 -21.23
CA LEU A 111 -20.00 -3.75 -22.68
C LEU A 111 -19.96 -5.06 -23.49
N ALA A 112 -19.14 -6.03 -23.08
CA ALA A 112 -19.12 -7.36 -23.70
C ALA A 112 -20.46 -8.08 -23.52
N THR A 113 -21.07 -8.01 -22.33
CA THR A 113 -22.40 -8.61 -22.09
C THR A 113 -23.51 -7.92 -22.89
N TYR A 114 -23.50 -6.59 -23.02
CA TYR A 114 -24.48 -5.86 -23.83
C TYR A 114 -24.41 -6.23 -25.32
N THR A 115 -23.20 -6.43 -25.83
CA THR A 115 -22.98 -6.86 -27.22
C THR A 115 -23.12 -8.38 -27.41
N LYS A 116 -23.47 -9.13 -26.35
CA LYS A 116 -23.62 -10.59 -26.32
C LYS A 116 -22.35 -11.33 -26.78
N ARG A 117 -21.18 -10.80 -26.43
CA ARG A 117 -19.86 -11.40 -26.70
C ARG A 117 -19.28 -11.98 -25.40
N SER A 118 -18.71 -13.18 -25.50
CA SER A 118 -18.03 -13.84 -24.37
C SER A 118 -16.55 -13.45 -24.23
N THR A 119 -16.06 -12.55 -25.09
CA THR A 119 -14.66 -12.13 -25.15
C THR A 119 -14.56 -10.63 -25.09
N ILE A 120 -13.74 -10.12 -24.18
CA ILE A 120 -13.40 -8.69 -24.08
C ILE A 120 -12.24 -8.43 -25.05
N SER A 121 -12.48 -7.63 -26.09
CA SER A 121 -11.48 -7.20 -27.05
C SER A 121 -10.93 -5.81 -26.71
N SER A 122 -9.93 -5.36 -27.46
CA SER A 122 -9.40 -3.98 -27.35
C SER A 122 -10.48 -2.91 -27.59
N ARG A 123 -11.57 -3.24 -28.30
CA ARG A 123 -12.69 -2.33 -28.56
C ARG A 123 -13.51 -2.03 -27.31
N GLU A 124 -13.81 -3.06 -26.51
CA GLU A 124 -14.54 -2.89 -25.24
C GLU A 124 -13.68 -2.09 -24.26
N ILE A 125 -12.38 -2.36 -24.18
CA ILE A 125 -11.45 -1.59 -23.34
C ILE A 125 -11.39 -0.12 -23.78
N GLN A 126 -11.26 0.14 -25.09
CA GLN A 126 -11.20 1.51 -25.60
C GLN A 126 -12.48 2.30 -25.30
N THR A 127 -13.64 1.64 -25.39
CA THR A 127 -14.93 2.25 -25.10
C THR A 127 -15.11 2.47 -23.59
N ALA A 128 -14.73 1.50 -22.76
CA ALA A 128 -14.71 1.65 -21.30
C ALA A 128 -13.85 2.83 -20.85
N VAL A 129 -12.66 3.01 -21.45
CA VAL A 129 -11.78 4.16 -21.15
C VAL A 129 -12.45 5.50 -21.45
N ARG A 130 -13.24 5.59 -22.55
CA ARG A 130 -14.02 6.81 -22.87
C ARG A 130 -15.11 7.11 -21.83
N LEU A 131 -15.66 6.08 -21.20
CA LEU A 131 -16.73 6.23 -20.21
C LEU A 131 -16.17 6.58 -18.82
N ILE A 132 -15.02 6.01 -18.46
CA ILE A 132 -14.40 6.18 -17.13
C ILE A 132 -13.61 7.48 -17.02
N LEU A 133 -12.89 7.89 -18.07
CA LEU A 133 -12.02 9.07 -18.03
C LEU A 133 -12.70 10.31 -18.64
N PRO A 134 -12.57 11.49 -18.03
CA PRO A 134 -13.15 12.72 -18.57
C PRO A 134 -12.27 13.36 -19.65
N GLY A 135 -12.92 14.03 -20.61
CA GLY A 135 -12.33 15.04 -21.48
C GLY A 135 -11.01 14.64 -22.17
N GLU A 136 -9.96 15.43 -21.95
CA GLU A 136 -8.64 15.24 -22.57
C GLU A 136 -7.91 13.99 -22.09
N LEU A 137 -8.14 13.56 -20.84
CA LEU A 137 -7.52 12.35 -20.29
C LEU A 137 -7.91 11.11 -21.09
N ALA A 138 -9.18 11.01 -21.48
CA ALA A 138 -9.64 9.91 -22.34
C ALA A 138 -8.94 9.91 -23.70
N LYS A 139 -8.75 11.09 -24.32
CA LYS A 139 -8.08 11.22 -25.62
C LYS A 139 -6.64 10.71 -25.56
N HIS A 140 -5.88 11.13 -24.54
CA HIS A 140 -4.50 10.68 -24.35
C HIS A 140 -4.41 9.19 -24.01
N ALA A 141 -5.26 8.71 -23.10
CA ALA A 141 -5.27 7.29 -22.73
C ALA A 141 -5.57 6.38 -23.93
N ILE A 142 -6.48 6.78 -24.81
CA ILE A 142 -6.80 6.03 -26.03
C ILE A 142 -5.63 6.09 -27.02
N SER A 143 -5.01 7.26 -27.19
CA SER A 143 -3.85 7.40 -28.07
C SER A 143 -2.70 6.47 -27.63
N GLU A 144 -2.36 6.46 -26.34
CA GLU A 144 -1.33 5.58 -25.79
C GLU A 144 -1.72 4.09 -25.87
N GLY A 145 -2.99 3.76 -25.64
CA GLY A 145 -3.51 2.41 -25.79
C GLY A 145 -3.40 1.90 -27.23
N THR A 146 -3.82 2.70 -28.22
CA THR A 146 -3.74 2.32 -29.63
C THR A 146 -2.29 2.16 -30.09
N LYS A 147 -1.39 3.08 -29.72
CA LYS A 147 0.05 2.95 -30.01
C LYS A 147 0.62 1.64 -29.48
N SER A 148 0.25 1.27 -28.25
CA SER A 148 0.73 0.04 -27.61
C SER A 148 0.24 -1.21 -28.34
N VAL A 149 -1.03 -1.24 -28.76
CA VAL A 149 -1.60 -2.36 -29.54
C VAL A 149 -0.90 -2.49 -30.89
N THR A 150 -0.73 -1.38 -31.61
CA THR A 150 -0.03 -1.38 -32.90
C THR A 150 1.41 -1.88 -32.77
N LYS A 151 2.15 -1.41 -31.76
CA LYS A 151 3.52 -1.85 -31.51
C LYS A 151 3.59 -3.35 -31.19
N PHE A 152 2.65 -3.85 -30.39
CA PHE A 152 2.58 -5.28 -30.07
C PHE A 152 2.27 -6.14 -31.29
N SER A 153 1.36 -5.71 -32.15
CA SER A 153 1.02 -6.41 -33.39
C SER A 153 2.16 -6.38 -34.41
N ALA A 154 2.94 -5.30 -34.47
CA ALA A 154 4.05 -5.13 -35.43
C ALA A 154 5.36 -5.81 -34.99
N GLY A 155 5.53 -6.07 -33.70
CA GLY A 155 6.70 -6.76 -33.15
C GLY A 155 6.58 -8.29 -33.10
N ARG A 156 5.56 -8.84 -33.76
CA ARG A 156 5.37 -10.29 -33.91
C ARG A 156 5.87 -10.74 -35.29
#